data_AF-K7VVS3-F1
#
_entry.id   AF-K7VVS3-F1
#
_cell.length_a   1.000
_cell.length_b   1.000
_cell.length_c   1.000
_cell.angle_alpha   90.00
_cell.angle_beta   90.00
_cell.angle_gamma   90.00
#
_symmetry.space_group_name_H-M   'P 1'
#
loop_
_entity.id
_entity.type
_entity.pdbx_description
1 polymer ?
#
loop_
_entity_poly.entity_id
_entity_poly.type
_entity_poly.pdbx_seq_one_letter_code
_entity_poly.pdbx_strand_id
1 'polypeptide(L)'
;MDDQENEHEKHADAGTDVDEEEEDEDGHKRVVVLGPQVPLKEQLELDKDDESLRRWKEQLLGQVDTEQLGETAEPEVKVLNLTILSPGRPDLVLPIPFEADDKGYAFTLKDGSLYSFRFSFTVSNNIVSGLKYTNTVWKTGVKVENQKMMLGTFSPQQEPYVYEGEEETTPAGIFARGSYSAKLKFFDDDGKCYLETSYYFEIRKEWPGPAT
;
A
#
# COMPACT_ATOMS: atom_id res chain seq x y z
N MET A 1 3.56 -13.96 59.51
CA MET A 1 4.80 -14.29 58.78
C MET A 1 4.37 -14.81 57.41
N ASP A 2 3.46 -14.09 56.75
CA ASP A 2 3.67 -12.87 55.93
C ASP A 2 3.96 -13.37 54.51
N ASP A 3 2.93 -13.61 53.69
CA ASP A 3 2.26 -12.63 52.80
C ASP A 3 3.26 -11.78 52.00
N GLN A 4 3.38 -12.05 50.69
CA GLN A 4 2.96 -11.08 49.66
C GLN A 4 3.10 -11.62 48.23
N GLU A 5 1.96 -11.61 47.56
CA GLU A 5 1.76 -11.61 46.11
C GLU A 5 2.46 -10.41 45.46
N ASN A 6 2.82 -10.53 44.18
CA ASN A 6 2.84 -9.36 43.31
C ASN A 6 2.51 -9.76 41.86
N GLU A 7 1.26 -9.47 41.47
CA GLU A 7 0.81 -9.30 40.10
C GLU A 7 1.33 -7.95 39.58
N HIS A 8 1.83 -7.87 38.35
CA HIS A 8 1.94 -6.63 37.56
C HIS A 8 2.42 -7.07 36.15
N GLU A 9 1.91 -6.62 35.01
CA GLU A 9 0.81 -5.71 34.68
C GLU A 9 0.65 -5.82 33.16
N LYS A 10 -0.59 -5.80 32.65
CA LYS A 10 -0.89 -5.72 31.22
C LYS A 10 -0.55 -4.32 30.70
N HIS A 11 0.34 -4.20 29.73
CA HIS A 11 0.42 -3.01 28.89
C HIS A 11 0.03 -3.36 27.44
N ALA A 12 -1.25 -3.15 27.13
CA ALA A 12 -1.71 -2.92 25.78
C ALA A 12 -1.69 -1.39 25.58
N ASP A 13 -0.60 -0.87 25.01
CA ASP A 13 -0.50 0.53 24.62
C ASP A 13 -0.96 0.66 23.17
N ALA A 14 -2.20 1.13 23.00
CA ALA A 14 -2.77 1.50 21.72
C ALA A 14 -2.18 2.84 21.28
N GLY A 15 -1.01 2.78 20.62
CA GLY A 15 -0.40 3.92 19.96
C GLY A 15 -1.37 4.52 18.94
N THR A 16 -1.87 5.71 19.24
CA THR A 16 -2.79 6.47 18.40
C THR A 16 -2.04 6.89 17.14
N ASP A 17 -2.46 6.37 15.98
CA ASP A 17 -1.99 6.83 14.66
C ASP A 17 -2.44 8.30 14.50
N VAL A 18 -1.55 9.23 14.83
CA VAL A 18 -1.70 10.63 14.43
C VAL A 18 -1.35 10.68 12.95
N ASP A 19 -2.38 10.77 12.11
CA ASP A 19 -2.23 11.10 10.70
C ASP A 19 -1.56 12.48 10.59
N GLU A 20 -0.24 12.49 10.39
CA GLU A 20 0.48 13.66 9.90
C GLU A 20 -0.02 13.97 8.48
N GLU A 21 -1.09 14.76 8.40
CA GLU A 21 -1.61 15.35 7.17
C GLU A 21 -0.61 16.42 6.67
N GLU A 22 -0.43 16.53 5.35
CA GLU A 22 0.45 17.54 4.76
C GLU A 22 -0.10 18.95 5.04
N GLU A 23 0.55 19.66 5.97
CA GLU A 23 0.37 21.09 6.18
C GLU A 23 1.08 21.87 5.06
N ASP A 24 0.44 22.94 4.56
CA ASP A 24 1.10 23.82 3.60
C ASP A 24 2.12 24.77 4.26
N GLU A 25 2.81 25.58 3.44
CA GLU A 25 3.84 26.52 3.92
C GLU A 25 3.34 27.50 5.00
N ASP A 26 2.01 27.68 5.13
CA ASP A 26 1.36 28.53 6.13
C ASP A 26 0.78 27.74 7.33
N GLY A 27 1.01 26.43 7.42
CA GLY A 27 0.50 25.56 8.49
C GLY A 27 -0.99 25.24 8.36
N HIS A 28 -1.58 25.45 7.19
CA HIS A 28 -2.97 25.11 6.92
C HIS A 28 -3.07 23.71 6.31
N LYS A 29 -4.00 22.90 6.86
CA LYS A 29 -4.41 21.64 6.25
C LYS A 29 -5.03 21.95 4.89
N ARG A 30 -4.36 21.55 3.79
CA ARG A 30 -4.93 21.65 2.44
C ARG A 30 -6.01 20.60 2.28
N VAL A 31 -7.26 20.99 2.49
CA VAL A 31 -8.42 20.15 2.17
C VAL A 31 -8.69 20.29 0.67
N VAL A 32 -8.30 19.28 -0.11
CA VAL A 32 -8.73 19.17 -1.51
C VAL A 32 -10.22 18.82 -1.52
N VAL A 33 -11.05 19.70 -2.07
CA VAL A 33 -12.48 19.44 -2.23
C VAL A 33 -12.71 18.74 -3.56
N LEU A 34 -13.05 17.46 -3.50
CA LEU A 34 -13.37 16.66 -4.68
C LEU A 34 -14.77 16.99 -5.22
N GLY A 35 -14.93 16.81 -6.54
CA GLY A 35 -16.24 16.85 -7.18
C GLY A 35 -17.09 15.63 -6.81
N PRO A 36 -18.39 15.61 -7.16
CA PRO A 36 -19.23 14.44 -6.91
C PRO A 36 -18.69 13.22 -7.68
N GLN A 37 -18.70 12.06 -7.03
CA GLN A 37 -18.45 10.80 -7.72
C GLN A 37 -19.60 10.51 -8.68
N VAL A 38 -19.27 10.31 -9.95
CA VAL A 38 -20.21 9.94 -11.02
C VAL A 38 -19.75 8.62 -11.62
N PRO A 39 -20.66 7.66 -11.92
CA PRO A 39 -20.29 6.42 -12.59
C PRO A 39 -19.57 6.70 -13.91
N LEU A 40 -18.44 6.03 -14.15
CA LEU A 40 -17.64 6.22 -15.37
C LEU A 40 -18.47 6.04 -16.65
N LYS A 41 -19.40 5.08 -16.61
CA LYS A 41 -20.31 4.79 -17.73
C LYS A 41 -21.21 5.98 -18.07
N GLU A 42 -21.78 6.63 -17.05
CA GLU A 42 -22.59 7.83 -17.24
C GLU A 42 -21.75 8.97 -17.79
N GLN A 43 -20.53 9.15 -17.26
CA GLN A 43 -19.61 10.17 -17.75
C GLN A 43 -19.28 9.95 -19.24
N LEU A 44 -18.98 8.72 -19.65
CA LEU A 44 -18.70 8.38 -21.06
C LEU A 44 -19.93 8.61 -21.96
N GLU A 45 -21.13 8.27 -21.50
CA GLU A 45 -22.38 8.45 -22.24
C GLU A 45 -22.72 9.93 -22.48
N LEU A 46 -22.46 10.80 -21.49
CA LEU A 46 -22.74 12.25 -21.60
C LEU A 46 -21.96 12.93 -22.73
N ASP A 47 -20.74 12.48 -22.99
CA ASP A 47 -19.84 13.12 -23.95
C ASP A 47 -19.76 12.37 -25.29
N LYS A 48 -20.62 11.37 -25.52
CA LYS A 48 -20.57 10.51 -26.71
C LYS A 48 -20.71 11.25 -28.05
N ASP A 49 -21.38 12.41 -28.03
CA ASP A 49 -21.66 13.24 -29.20
C ASP A 49 -20.62 14.34 -29.42
N ASP A 50 -19.66 14.49 -28.49
CA ASP A 50 -18.53 15.43 -28.60
C ASP A 50 -17.24 14.69 -28.95
N GLU A 51 -16.81 14.82 -30.22
CA GLU A 51 -15.60 14.16 -30.72
C GLU A 51 -14.33 14.57 -29.93
N SER A 52 -14.25 15.83 -29.50
CA SER A 52 -13.07 16.34 -28.79
C SER A 52 -12.97 15.74 -27.39
N LEU A 53 -14.11 15.67 -26.67
CA LEU A 53 -14.17 15.07 -25.34
C LEU A 53 -13.97 13.55 -25.39
N ARG A 54 -14.51 12.89 -26.42
CA ARG A 54 -14.26 11.45 -26.63
C ARG A 54 -12.79 11.14 -26.81
N ARG A 55 -12.11 11.84 -27.73
CA ARG A 55 -10.67 11.63 -27.96
C ARG A 55 -9.84 11.94 -26.72
N TRP A 56 -10.21 13.00 -25.99
CA TRP A 56 -9.54 13.34 -24.74
C TRP A 56 -9.69 12.25 -23.69
N LYS A 57 -10.89 11.68 -23.52
CA LYS A 57 -11.14 10.56 -22.58
C LYS A 57 -10.45 9.28 -23.02
N GLU A 58 -10.47 8.95 -24.30
CA GLU A 58 -9.73 7.79 -24.84
C GLU A 58 -8.23 7.93 -24.57
N GLN A 59 -7.67 9.14 -24.66
CA GLN A 59 -6.27 9.40 -24.32
C GLN A 59 -5.97 9.24 -22.82
N LEU A 60 -6.90 9.63 -21.94
CA LEU A 60 -6.70 9.58 -20.49
C LEU A 60 -6.95 8.18 -19.90
N LEU A 61 -8.03 7.54 -20.32
CA LEU A 61 -8.53 6.31 -19.71
C LEU A 61 -8.05 5.06 -20.42
N GLY A 62 -7.48 5.21 -21.63
CA GLY A 62 -7.19 4.11 -22.54
C GLY A 62 -8.46 3.47 -23.07
N GLN A 63 -8.36 2.19 -23.43
CA GLN A 63 -9.50 1.40 -23.88
C GLN A 63 -10.27 0.89 -22.66
N VAL A 64 -11.36 1.57 -22.31
CA VAL A 64 -12.26 1.12 -21.24
C VAL A 64 -13.40 0.31 -21.84
N ASP A 65 -13.55 -0.93 -21.37
CA ASP A 65 -14.67 -1.78 -21.74
C ASP A 65 -15.95 -1.34 -21.00
N THR A 66 -16.79 -0.56 -21.69
CA THR A 66 -18.04 -0.03 -21.14
C THR A 66 -19.06 -1.11 -20.77
N GLU A 67 -18.93 -2.34 -21.29
CA GLU A 67 -19.81 -3.45 -20.92
C GLU A 67 -19.47 -4.01 -19.53
N GLN A 68 -18.20 -3.87 -19.11
CA GLN A 68 -17.74 -4.28 -17.77
C GLN A 68 -17.97 -3.20 -16.70
N LEU A 69 -18.24 -1.95 -17.11
CA LEU A 69 -18.54 -0.88 -16.18
C LEU A 69 -19.95 -1.07 -15.59
N GLY A 70 -20.00 -1.18 -14.26
CA GLY A 70 -21.25 -1.14 -13.50
C GLY A 70 -21.87 0.27 -13.47
N GLU A 71 -23.03 0.37 -12.84
CA GLU A 71 -23.72 1.64 -12.58
C GLU A 71 -23.25 2.32 -11.29
N THR A 72 -22.25 1.73 -10.61
CA THR A 72 -21.74 2.26 -9.34
C THR A 72 -20.79 3.44 -9.58
N ALA A 73 -20.94 4.46 -8.75
CA ALA A 73 -20.00 5.57 -8.67
C ALA A 73 -18.74 5.20 -7.87
N GLU A 74 -18.76 4.08 -7.15
CA GLU A 74 -17.64 3.66 -6.32
C GLU A 74 -16.59 2.86 -7.10
N PRO A 75 -15.33 3.32 -7.17
CA PRO A 75 -14.21 2.50 -7.65
C PRO A 75 -13.95 1.30 -6.73
N GLU A 76 -13.31 0.27 -7.29
CA GLU A 76 -12.82 -0.88 -6.54
C GLU A 76 -11.34 -1.10 -6.88
N VAL A 77 -10.51 -1.27 -5.85
CA VAL A 77 -9.08 -1.57 -6.00
C VAL A 77 -8.77 -2.85 -5.26
N LYS A 78 -8.18 -3.82 -5.94
CA LYS A 78 -7.69 -5.06 -5.34
C LYS A 78 -6.19 -5.14 -5.46
N VAL A 79 -5.48 -4.98 -4.34
CA VAL A 79 -4.03 -5.19 -4.28
C VAL A 79 -3.74 -6.69 -4.29
N LEU A 80 -3.01 -7.15 -5.29
CA LEU A 80 -2.80 -8.57 -5.56
C LEU A 80 -1.56 -9.12 -4.83
N ASN A 81 -0.45 -8.39 -4.92
CA ASN A 81 0.82 -8.80 -4.34
C ASN A 81 1.76 -7.63 -4.08
N LEU A 82 2.70 -7.87 -3.17
CA LEU A 82 3.93 -7.12 -2.97
C LEU A 82 5.08 -7.99 -3.49
N THR A 83 5.85 -7.53 -4.46
CA THR A 83 7.11 -8.17 -4.83
C THR A 83 8.27 -7.42 -4.21
N ILE A 84 9.21 -8.13 -3.58
CA ILE A 84 10.53 -7.57 -3.25
C ILE A 84 11.51 -7.91 -4.36
N LEU A 85 12.13 -6.88 -4.92
CA LEU A 85 13.18 -6.96 -5.92
C LEU A 85 14.51 -6.74 -5.21
N SER A 86 15.48 -7.64 -5.40
CA SER A 86 16.82 -7.49 -4.82
C SER A 86 17.86 -7.85 -5.88
N PRO A 87 18.82 -6.97 -6.19
CA PRO A 87 19.79 -7.22 -7.24
C PRO A 87 20.49 -8.58 -7.10
N GLY A 88 20.47 -9.37 -8.18
CA GLY A 88 21.09 -10.70 -8.23
C GLY A 88 20.31 -11.82 -7.53
N ARG A 89 19.06 -11.57 -7.12
CA ARG A 89 18.16 -12.60 -6.54
C ARG A 89 16.87 -12.72 -7.36
N PRO A 90 16.20 -13.89 -7.34
CA PRO A 90 14.85 -14.01 -7.88
C PRO A 90 13.87 -13.08 -7.15
N ASP A 91 12.89 -12.56 -7.90
CA ASP A 91 11.74 -11.82 -7.35
C ASP A 91 11.08 -12.61 -6.23
N LEU A 92 10.90 -11.96 -5.07
CA LEU A 92 10.13 -12.53 -3.97
C LEU A 92 8.70 -12.00 -4.05
N VAL A 93 7.81 -12.78 -4.67
CA VAL A 93 6.38 -12.42 -4.84
C VAL A 93 5.58 -12.84 -3.61
N LEU A 94 5.00 -11.87 -2.91
CA LEU A 94 4.22 -12.06 -1.70
C LEU A 94 2.74 -11.76 -1.99
N PRO A 95 1.86 -12.78 -2.06
CA PRO A 95 0.43 -12.55 -2.28
C PRO A 95 -0.19 -11.76 -1.11
N ILE A 96 -1.28 -11.05 -1.38
CA ILE A 96 -2.09 -10.38 -0.36
C ILE A 96 -3.47 -11.08 -0.29
N PRO A 97 -3.89 -11.60 0.88
CA PRO A 97 -3.24 -11.50 2.20
C PRO A 97 -1.92 -12.27 2.28
N PHE A 98 -0.98 -11.77 3.09
CA PHE A 98 0.36 -12.34 3.24
C PHE A 98 0.33 -13.75 3.83
N GLU A 99 1.13 -14.64 3.25
CA GLU A 99 1.38 -15.98 3.77
C GLU A 99 2.65 -15.96 4.63
N ALA A 100 2.51 -16.23 5.92
CA ALA A 100 3.62 -16.24 6.86
C ALA A 100 4.31 -17.61 6.93
N ASP A 101 5.61 -17.63 7.17
CA ASP A 101 6.36 -18.83 7.50
C ASP A 101 6.02 -19.38 8.91
N ASP A 102 6.63 -20.51 9.28
CA ASP A 102 6.43 -21.14 10.61
C ASP A 102 6.82 -20.23 11.80
N LYS A 103 7.55 -19.13 11.54
CA LYS A 103 7.94 -18.14 12.55
C LYS A 103 7.04 -16.89 12.53
N GLY A 104 6.06 -16.83 11.64
CA GLY A 104 5.13 -15.73 11.50
C GLY A 104 5.60 -14.59 10.58
N TYR A 105 6.68 -14.77 9.82
CA TYR A 105 7.20 -13.74 8.91
C TYR A 105 6.72 -13.95 7.47
N ALA A 106 6.26 -12.88 6.83
CA ALA A 106 5.96 -12.86 5.40
C ALA A 106 7.23 -12.97 4.54
N PHE A 107 8.34 -12.39 4.99
CA PHE A 107 9.63 -12.48 4.30
C PHE A 107 10.82 -12.19 5.22
N THR A 108 12.03 -12.44 4.71
CA THR A 108 13.30 -12.10 5.36
C THR A 108 14.23 -11.39 4.39
N LEU A 109 14.80 -10.27 4.81
CA LEU A 109 15.83 -9.53 4.06
C LEU A 109 17.20 -9.65 4.70
N LYS A 110 18.26 -9.50 3.88
CA LYS A 110 19.62 -9.33 4.38
C LYS A 110 19.83 -7.89 4.84
N ASP A 111 20.65 -7.67 5.85
CA ASP A 111 21.02 -6.33 6.32
C ASP A 111 22.01 -5.65 5.35
N GLY A 112 21.84 -4.35 5.12
CA GLY A 112 22.68 -3.59 4.19
C GLY A 112 22.58 -4.02 2.72
N SER A 113 21.46 -4.60 2.31
CA SER A 113 21.20 -4.99 0.91
C SER A 113 20.30 -4.00 0.21
N LEU A 114 20.58 -3.74 -1.06
CA LEU A 114 19.68 -2.99 -1.95
C LEU A 114 18.41 -3.79 -2.23
N TYR A 115 17.29 -3.09 -2.25
CA TYR A 115 16.01 -3.63 -2.67
C TYR A 115 15.12 -2.53 -3.26
N SER A 116 14.18 -2.90 -4.12
CA SER A 116 12.99 -2.10 -4.38
C SER A 116 11.76 -2.98 -4.13
N PHE A 117 10.59 -2.35 -4.04
CA PHE A 117 9.33 -3.07 -3.94
C PHE A 117 8.46 -2.78 -5.15
N ARG A 118 7.59 -3.72 -5.48
CA ARG A 118 6.62 -3.58 -6.55
C ARG A 118 5.25 -4.03 -6.08
N PHE A 119 4.26 -3.16 -6.13
CA PHE A 119 2.86 -3.53 -5.94
C PHE A 119 2.21 -3.85 -7.27
N SER A 120 1.36 -4.88 -7.29
CA SER A 120 0.43 -5.13 -8.39
C SER A 120 -0.99 -5.05 -7.89
N PHE A 121 -1.86 -4.33 -8.59
CA PHE A 121 -3.25 -4.12 -8.21
C PHE A 121 -4.16 -3.99 -9.44
N THR A 122 -5.44 -4.35 -9.30
CA THR A 122 -6.46 -4.14 -10.33
C THR A 122 -7.41 -3.05 -9.91
N VAL A 123 -7.90 -2.28 -10.89
CA VAL A 123 -8.94 -1.27 -10.70
C VAL A 123 -10.16 -1.69 -11.51
N SER A 124 -11.34 -1.65 -10.90
CA SER A 124 -12.61 -1.94 -11.56
C SER A 124 -13.70 -0.93 -11.16
N ASN A 125 -14.85 -1.03 -11.83
CA ASN A 125 -16.04 -0.20 -11.65
C ASN A 125 -15.91 1.28 -12.06
N ASN A 126 -14.98 2.03 -11.46
CA ASN A 126 -14.81 3.46 -11.69
C ASN A 126 -13.33 3.88 -11.61
N ILE A 127 -13.05 5.12 -12.00
CA ILE A 127 -11.73 5.75 -11.81
C ILE A 127 -11.45 5.86 -10.31
N VAL A 128 -10.29 5.40 -9.88
CA VAL A 128 -9.77 5.71 -8.54
C VAL A 128 -8.91 6.96 -8.64
N SER A 129 -9.29 8.02 -7.91
CA SER A 129 -8.61 9.31 -7.93
C SER A 129 -7.66 9.45 -6.74
N GLY A 130 -6.38 9.68 -7.03
CA GLY A 130 -5.38 9.88 -5.98
C GLY A 130 -5.20 8.67 -5.08
N LEU A 131 -5.12 7.47 -5.66
CA LEU A 131 -4.74 6.26 -4.93
C LEU A 131 -3.37 6.48 -4.28
N LYS A 132 -3.27 6.17 -2.99
CA LYS A 132 -2.07 6.26 -2.16
C LYS A 132 -1.88 4.96 -1.42
N TYR A 133 -0.65 4.72 -1.00
CA TYR A 133 -0.41 3.76 0.06
C TYR A 133 0.35 4.41 1.23
N THR A 134 0.15 3.84 2.41
CA THR A 134 1.03 4.06 3.55
C THR A 134 1.60 2.74 4.02
N ASN A 135 2.89 2.77 4.37
CA ASN A 135 3.56 1.64 5.00
C ASN A 135 4.30 2.15 6.23
N THR A 136 3.78 1.81 7.40
CA THR A 136 4.41 2.16 8.67
C THR A 136 5.12 0.92 9.20
N VAL A 137 6.38 1.07 9.62
CA VAL A 137 7.21 -0.03 10.10
C VAL A 137 7.62 0.23 11.55
N TRP A 138 7.53 -0.80 12.37
CA TRP A 138 7.94 -0.79 13.77
C TRP A 138 8.98 -1.86 14.05
N LYS A 139 9.89 -1.52 14.95
CA LYS A 139 10.87 -2.43 15.52
C LYS A 139 10.76 -2.39 17.03
N THR A 140 10.47 -3.54 17.65
CA THR A 140 10.31 -3.64 19.11
C THR A 140 9.30 -2.62 19.66
N GLY A 141 8.18 -2.43 18.94
CA GLY A 141 7.11 -1.48 19.30
C GLY A 141 7.40 0.00 18.96
N VAL A 142 8.62 0.35 18.59
CA VAL A 142 8.98 1.72 18.20
C VAL A 142 8.80 1.90 16.69
N LYS A 143 8.07 2.93 16.27
CA LYS A 143 7.96 3.31 14.85
C LYS A 143 9.34 3.72 14.34
N VAL A 144 9.85 3.01 13.34
CA VAL A 144 11.16 3.25 12.73
C VAL A 144 11.06 3.87 11.34
N GLU A 145 9.90 3.71 10.68
CA GLU A 145 9.66 4.24 9.35
C GLU A 145 8.17 4.50 9.14
N ASN A 146 7.85 5.52 8.36
CA ASN A 146 6.49 5.83 7.93
C ASN A 146 6.51 6.37 6.51
N GLN A 147 6.27 5.49 5.55
CA GLN A 147 6.22 5.88 4.14
C GLN A 147 4.78 6.21 3.76
N LYS A 148 4.58 7.36 3.10
CA LYS A 148 3.33 7.75 2.45
C LYS A 148 3.64 8.07 0.99
N MET A 149 2.88 7.51 0.06
CA MET A 149 3.16 7.70 -1.37
C MET A 149 1.88 7.83 -2.18
N MET A 150 1.83 8.87 -3.01
CA MET A 150 0.79 9.07 -4.02
C MET A 150 1.11 8.21 -5.26
N LEU A 151 0.27 7.23 -5.55
CA LEU A 151 0.40 6.39 -6.75
C LEU A 151 -0.21 7.09 -7.97
N GLY A 152 -1.31 7.81 -7.78
CA GLY A 152 -1.97 8.61 -8.81
C GLY A 152 -3.41 8.18 -9.10
N THR A 153 -3.87 8.47 -10.32
CA THR A 153 -5.24 8.20 -10.77
C THR A 153 -5.23 7.06 -11.79
N PHE A 154 -6.13 6.09 -11.61
CA PHE A 154 -6.15 4.87 -12.42
C PHE A 154 -7.57 4.59 -12.92
N SER A 155 -7.69 4.26 -14.21
CA SER A 155 -8.96 3.84 -14.81
C SER A 155 -9.17 2.32 -14.67
N PRO A 156 -10.42 1.84 -14.75
CA PRO A 156 -10.70 0.42 -14.86
C PRO A 156 -10.04 -0.20 -16.09
N GLN A 157 -9.33 -1.32 -15.91
CA GLN A 157 -8.79 -2.14 -17.00
C GLN A 157 -8.62 -3.60 -16.55
N GLN A 158 -8.46 -4.52 -17.50
CA GLN A 158 -8.32 -5.95 -17.21
C GLN A 158 -6.93 -6.29 -16.66
N GLU A 159 -5.88 -5.71 -17.24
CA GLU A 159 -4.50 -5.94 -16.81
C GLU A 159 -4.18 -5.23 -15.48
N PRO A 160 -3.50 -5.90 -14.53
CA PRO A 160 -3.07 -5.24 -13.31
C PRO A 160 -2.12 -4.06 -13.58
N TYR A 161 -2.33 -2.97 -12.86
CA TYR A 161 -1.33 -1.92 -12.74
C TYR A 161 -0.14 -2.41 -11.91
N VAL A 162 1.02 -1.84 -12.21
CA VAL A 162 2.28 -2.11 -11.53
C VAL A 162 2.87 -0.80 -11.08
N TYR A 163 3.11 -0.68 -9.78
CA TYR A 163 3.89 0.41 -9.20
C TYR A 163 5.18 -0.18 -8.64
N GLU A 164 6.32 0.36 -9.06
CA GLU A 164 7.64 0.03 -8.51
C GLU A 164 8.17 1.23 -7.75
N GLY A 165 8.50 1.04 -6.48
CA GLY A 165 9.10 2.06 -5.63
C GLY A 165 10.57 2.29 -5.95
N GLU A 166 11.12 3.35 -5.38
CA GLU A 166 12.55 3.66 -5.50
C GLU A 166 13.42 2.57 -4.85
N GLU A 167 14.67 2.47 -5.30
CA GLU A 167 15.64 1.56 -4.69
C GLU A 167 16.09 2.11 -3.32
N GLU A 168 16.01 1.24 -2.32
CA GLU A 168 16.38 1.52 -0.93
C GLU A 168 17.45 0.53 -0.44
N THR A 169 18.04 0.81 0.72
CA THR A 169 18.98 -0.10 1.39
C THR A 169 18.42 -0.51 2.74
N THR A 170 18.34 -1.81 3.01
CA THR A 170 17.92 -2.30 4.33
C THR A 170 18.89 -1.82 5.42
N PRO A 171 18.41 -1.50 6.64
CA PRO A 171 19.28 -1.07 7.72
C PRO A 171 20.32 -2.16 8.05
N ALA A 172 21.53 -1.74 8.40
CA ALA A 172 22.68 -2.62 8.59
C ALA A 172 23.16 -2.68 10.06
N GLY A 173 23.76 -3.81 10.44
CA GLY A 173 24.41 -3.99 11.73
C GLY A 173 23.57 -4.74 12.76
N ILE A 174 24.20 -5.09 13.89
CA ILE A 174 23.60 -5.99 14.90
C ILE A 174 22.29 -5.41 15.47
N PHE A 175 22.20 -4.08 15.61
CA PHE A 175 20.99 -3.41 16.10
C PHE A 175 19.87 -3.33 15.06
N ALA A 176 20.17 -3.41 13.76
CA ALA A 176 19.16 -3.43 12.71
C ALA A 176 18.55 -4.82 12.51
N ARG A 177 19.26 -5.88 12.88
CA ARG A 177 18.78 -7.25 12.73
C ARG A 177 17.67 -7.57 13.71
N GLY A 178 16.79 -8.48 13.31
CA GLY A 178 15.66 -8.96 14.10
C GLY A 178 14.31 -8.74 13.43
N SER A 179 13.26 -8.86 14.23
CA SER A 179 11.86 -8.85 13.80
C SER A 179 11.32 -7.43 13.66
N TYR A 180 10.54 -7.22 12.61
CA TYR A 180 9.80 -6.01 12.33
C TYR A 180 8.33 -6.35 12.15
N SER A 181 7.47 -5.41 12.51
CA SER A 181 6.05 -5.42 12.16
C SER A 181 5.77 -4.23 11.26
N ALA A 182 4.86 -4.38 10.32
CA ALA A 182 4.47 -3.31 9.42
C ALA A 182 2.97 -3.31 9.16
N LYS A 183 2.45 -2.15 8.81
CA LYS A 183 1.04 -1.91 8.52
C LYS A 183 0.95 -1.20 7.17
N LEU A 184 0.35 -1.91 6.22
CA LEU A 184 0.15 -1.45 4.85
C LEU A 184 -1.30 -1.03 4.68
N LYS A 185 -1.51 0.18 4.17
CA LYS A 185 -2.84 0.69 3.78
C LYS A 185 -2.84 1.18 2.35
N PHE A 186 -3.94 0.96 1.63
CA PHE A 186 -4.25 1.61 0.35
C PHE A 186 -5.55 2.38 0.48
N PHE A 187 -5.53 3.65 0.10
CA PHE A 187 -6.71 4.53 0.14
C PHE A 187 -6.63 5.61 -0.94
N ASP A 188 -7.75 6.26 -1.25
CA ASP A 188 -7.84 7.31 -2.26
C ASP A 188 -8.15 8.69 -1.66
N ASP A 189 -8.30 9.71 -2.53
CA ASP A 189 -8.64 11.07 -2.09
C ASP A 189 -10.07 11.18 -1.52
N ASP A 190 -10.97 10.24 -1.83
CA ASP A 190 -12.33 10.15 -1.27
C ASP A 190 -12.33 9.48 0.13
N GLY A 191 -11.17 9.01 0.60
CA GLY A 191 -10.99 8.36 1.90
C GLY A 191 -11.43 6.89 1.92
N LYS A 192 -11.72 6.28 0.77
CA LYS A 192 -12.06 4.86 0.69
C LYS A 192 -10.81 4.03 0.92
N CYS A 193 -10.84 3.16 1.94
CA CYS A 193 -9.77 2.21 2.22
C CYS A 193 -10.02 0.90 1.47
N TYR A 194 -9.06 0.51 0.62
CA TYR A 194 -9.14 -0.70 -0.22
C TYR A 194 -8.38 -1.88 0.38
N LEU A 195 -7.35 -1.58 1.16
CA LEU A 195 -6.57 -2.58 1.89
C LEU A 195 -6.10 -1.95 3.19
N GLU A 196 -6.27 -2.67 4.29
CA GLU A 196 -5.55 -2.43 5.54
C GLU A 196 -5.09 -3.79 6.05
N THR A 197 -3.78 -4.03 6.05
CA THR A 197 -3.21 -5.32 6.46
C THR A 197 -1.93 -5.12 7.24
N SER A 198 -1.64 -6.05 8.15
CA SER A 198 -0.39 -6.08 8.91
C SER A 198 0.44 -7.27 8.46
N TYR A 199 1.76 -7.09 8.42
CA TYR A 199 2.70 -8.15 8.12
C TYR A 199 3.93 -8.05 9.01
N TYR A 200 4.63 -9.15 9.15
CA TYR A 200 5.87 -9.23 9.91
C TYR A 200 6.98 -9.67 8.98
N PHE A 201 8.18 -9.16 9.19
CA PHE A 201 9.36 -9.58 8.43
C PHE A 201 10.60 -9.56 9.32
N GLU A 202 11.67 -10.18 8.84
CA GLU A 202 12.93 -10.25 9.59
C GLU A 202 14.09 -9.68 8.77
N ILE A 203 14.98 -8.94 9.42
CA ILE A 203 16.26 -8.56 8.85
C ILE A 203 17.36 -9.41 9.49
N ARG A 204 18.12 -10.12 8.66
CA ARG A 204 19.19 -11.05 9.10
C ARG A 204 20.54 -10.66 8.49
N LYS A 205 21.62 -11.20 9.06
CA LYS A 205 22.98 -11.04 8.53
C LYS A 205 23.15 -11.65 7.13
N GLU A 206 22.48 -12.77 6.90
CA GLU A 206 22.50 -13.48 5.62
C GLU A 206 21.08 -13.69 5.14
N TRP A 207 20.93 -13.81 3.83
CA TRP A 207 19.69 -14.22 3.20
C TRP A 207 19.23 -15.59 3.74
N PRO A 208 17.92 -15.90 3.67
CA PRO A 208 17.45 -17.26 3.88
C PRO A 208 18.23 -18.24 3.02
N GLY A 209 18.58 -19.39 3.60
CA GLY A 209 19.09 -20.51 2.83
C GLY A 209 18.06 -20.96 1.79
N PRO A 210 18.49 -21.74 0.77
CA PRO A 210 17.54 -22.35 -0.15
C PRO A 210 16.52 -23.17 0.64
N ALA A 211 15.23 -23.01 0.31
CA ALA A 211 14.19 -23.90 0.82
C ALA A 211 14.53 -25.34 0.37
N THR A 212 14.81 -26.21 1.34
CA THR A 212 14.94 -27.66 1.12
C THR A 212 13.59 -28.29 0.88
#